data_AF-A0A9D8TFU8-F1
#
_entry.id   AF-A0A9D8TFU8-F1
#
_cell.length_a   1.000
_cell.length_b   1.000
_cell.length_c   1.000
_cell.angle_alpha   90.00
_cell.angle_beta   90.00
_cell.angle_gamma   90.00
#
_symmetry.space_group_name_H-M   'P 1'
#
loop_
_entity.id
_entity.type
_entity.pdbx_description
1 polymer ?
#
loop_
_entity_poly.entity_id
_entity_poly.type
_entity_poly.pdbx_seq_one_letter_code
_entity_poly.pdbx_strand_id
1 'polypeptide(L)'
;VVITAKAGDCTATCSLTVISKATPELPDTTDVPITGIKLDRSEAELSEGESLTLVATITPDNATDKSISWSSSDESIATVVNGAVTALKKGEVVITAKAGEFIASCSIRVKAKEILVESITLDKTEAELTEGETLTLVAMVSPENATDKSIVWSSSDERIATVADGLVSTLKAGEAIITAQCGSLSATCRIIVKAKPDALESVEMNAGIRAIYSLQGLKLGSCEEDFDRLPEGLYIINGNKLVKKIAR
;
A
#
# COMPACT_ATOMS: atom_id res chain seq x y z
N VAL A 1 -31.55 -40.80 77.89
CA VAL A 1 -32.65 -41.69 78.38
C VAL A 1 -32.00 -42.88 79.08
N VAL A 2 -32.39 -43.18 80.32
CA VAL A 2 -31.84 -44.33 81.07
C VAL A 2 -32.91 -45.41 81.09
N ILE A 3 -32.57 -46.60 80.60
CA ILE A 3 -33.46 -47.75 80.60
C ILE A 3 -32.93 -48.73 81.66
N THR A 4 -33.82 -49.16 82.55
CA THR A 4 -33.48 -50.06 83.66
C THR A 4 -34.26 -51.36 83.50
N ALA A 5 -33.55 -52.49 83.47
CA ALA A 5 -34.15 -53.81 83.44
C ALA A 5 -33.84 -54.55 84.75
N LYS A 6 -34.84 -55.21 85.31
CA LYS A 6 -34.74 -55.95 86.57
C LYS A 6 -35.15 -57.41 86.36
N ALA A 7 -34.30 -58.33 86.79
CA ALA A 7 -34.59 -59.76 86.82
C ALA A 7 -34.19 -60.30 88.19
N GLY A 8 -35.18 -60.56 89.04
CA GLY A 8 -34.95 -60.90 90.46
C GLY A 8 -34.36 -59.73 91.25
N ASP A 9 -33.37 -60.01 92.10
CA ASP A 9 -32.73 -59.02 92.98
C ASP A 9 -31.58 -58.23 92.31
N CYS A 10 -31.25 -58.56 91.06
CA CYS A 10 -30.21 -57.87 90.29
C CYS A 10 -30.82 -56.86 89.32
N THR A 11 -30.31 -55.63 89.34
CA THR A 11 -30.71 -54.56 88.41
C THR A 11 -29.53 -54.13 87.53
N ALA A 12 -29.77 -54.07 86.21
CA ALA A 12 -28.83 -53.51 85.26
C ALA A 12 -29.42 -52.23 84.65
N THR A 13 -28.65 -51.15 84.73
CA THR A 13 -29.00 -49.83 84.18
C THR A 13 -28.07 -49.50 83.03
N CYS A 14 -28.63 -49.11 81.88
CA CYS A 14 -27.86 -48.58 80.77
C CYS A 14 -28.34 -47.16 80.45
N SER A 15 -27.42 -46.21 80.46
CA SER A 15 -27.69 -44.81 80.15
C SER A 15 -27.33 -44.51 78.70
N LEU A 16 -28.31 -44.13 77.88
CA LEU A 16 -28.10 -43.56 76.56
C LEU A 16 -28.02 -42.03 76.67
N THR A 17 -26.88 -41.48 76.25
CA THR A 17 -26.71 -40.05 76.03
C THR A 17 -26.81 -39.78 74.52
N VAL A 18 -27.82 -39.02 74.10
CA VAL A 18 -27.92 -38.53 72.73
C VAL A 18 -26.99 -37.33 72.62
N ILE A 19 -25.83 -37.50 71.99
CA ILE A 19 -24.95 -36.39 71.64
C ILE A 19 -25.47 -35.88 70.29
N SER A 20 -26.10 -34.70 70.28
CA SER A 20 -26.41 -34.02 69.02
C SER A 20 -25.10 -33.83 68.27
N LYS A 21 -24.94 -34.50 67.14
CA LYS A 21 -23.78 -34.36 66.26
C LYS A 21 -23.63 -32.87 65.96
N ALA A 22 -22.53 -32.28 66.43
CA ALA A 22 -22.17 -30.92 66.04
C ALA A 22 -22.14 -30.87 64.51
N THR A 23 -22.95 -29.98 63.94
CA THR A 23 -22.85 -29.62 62.54
C THR A 23 -21.41 -29.17 62.30
N PRO A 24 -20.67 -29.72 61.32
CA PRO A 24 -19.34 -29.21 61.02
C PRO A 24 -19.48 -27.75 60.62
N GLU A 25 -18.97 -26.83 61.45
CA GLU A 25 -18.81 -25.44 61.07
C GLU A 25 -17.87 -25.43 59.84
N LEU A 26 -18.39 -24.93 58.72
CA LEU A 26 -17.59 -24.69 57.52
C LEU A 26 -16.38 -23.83 57.91
N PRO A 27 -15.17 -24.10 57.38
CA PRO A 27 -14.00 -23.30 57.71
C PRO A 27 -14.32 -21.83 57.43
N ASP A 28 -14.10 -20.99 58.43
CA ASP A 28 -14.26 -19.54 58.35
C ASP A 28 -13.34 -19.04 57.23
N THR A 29 -13.88 -18.78 56.04
CA THR A 29 -13.11 -18.31 54.90
C THR A 29 -12.78 -16.84 55.13
N THR A 30 -11.65 -16.58 55.80
CA THR A 30 -11.10 -15.24 55.96
C THR A 30 -10.85 -14.64 54.58
N ASP A 31 -11.64 -13.61 54.23
CA ASP A 31 -11.50 -12.87 52.99
C ASP A 31 -10.19 -12.06 53.01
N VAL A 32 -9.25 -12.40 52.12
CA VAL A 32 -7.98 -11.69 51.96
C VAL A 32 -8.15 -10.70 50.81
N PRO A 33 -8.23 -9.38 51.10
CA PRO A 33 -8.46 -8.37 50.08
C PRO A 33 -7.21 -8.19 49.20
N ILE A 34 -7.44 -7.83 47.94
CA ILE A 34 -6.39 -7.37 47.02
C ILE A 34 -5.84 -6.04 47.54
N THR A 35 -4.52 -5.85 47.44
CA THR A 35 -3.83 -4.59 47.75
C THR A 35 -3.10 -3.99 46.53
N GLY A 36 -3.06 -4.70 45.41
CA GLY A 36 -2.45 -4.19 44.18
C GLY A 36 -2.50 -5.15 43.01
N ILE A 37 -2.29 -4.61 41.81
CA ILE A 37 -2.09 -5.33 40.55
C ILE A 37 -0.89 -4.73 39.83
N LYS A 38 -0.09 -5.58 39.18
CA LYS A 38 1.06 -5.17 38.37
C LYS A 38 1.08 -5.95 37.05
N LEU A 39 1.42 -5.26 35.96
CA LEU A 39 1.70 -5.91 34.67
C LEU A 39 3.19 -6.21 34.53
N ASP A 40 3.51 -7.24 33.73
CA ASP A 40 4.89 -7.61 33.37
C ASP A 40 5.59 -6.53 32.55
N ARG A 41 4.82 -5.68 31.86
CA ARG A 41 5.31 -4.56 31.06
C ARG A 41 4.33 -3.39 31.06
N SER A 42 4.87 -2.18 30.88
CA SER A 42 4.10 -0.94 30.76
C SER A 42 3.97 -0.45 29.32
N GLU A 43 4.75 -1.01 28.39
CA GLU A 43 4.71 -0.67 26.97
C GLU A 43 5.07 -1.87 26.08
N ALA A 44 4.54 -1.90 24.86
CA ALA A 44 4.96 -2.83 23.81
C ALA A 44 4.69 -2.25 22.41
N GLU A 45 5.49 -2.68 21.44
CA GLU A 45 5.23 -2.43 20.02
C GLU A 45 4.86 -3.75 19.33
N LEU A 46 3.81 -3.74 18.52
CA LEU A 46 3.32 -4.87 17.75
C LEU A 46 3.08 -4.47 16.31
N SER A 47 3.17 -5.41 15.38
CA SER A 47 2.71 -5.24 14.00
C SER A 47 1.25 -5.68 13.88
N GLU A 48 0.53 -5.10 12.94
CA GLU A 48 -0.85 -5.50 12.65
C GLU A 48 -0.97 -7.01 12.38
N GLY A 49 -1.86 -7.68 13.12
CA GLY A 49 -2.04 -9.13 13.12
C GLY A 49 -1.19 -9.91 14.12
N GLU A 50 -0.23 -9.26 14.81
CA GLU A 50 0.52 -9.90 15.89
C GLU A 50 -0.28 -9.93 17.20
N SER A 51 0.06 -10.87 18.07
CA SER A 51 -0.53 -11.01 19.40
C SER A 51 0.54 -11.01 20.48
N LEU A 52 0.16 -10.52 21.64
CA LEU A 52 1.00 -10.46 22.83
C LEU A 52 0.22 -10.85 24.06
N THR A 53 0.81 -11.64 24.94
CA THR A 53 0.22 -11.93 26.25
C THR A 53 0.81 -11.01 27.31
N LEU A 54 -0.06 -10.23 27.96
CA LEU A 54 0.25 -9.46 29.17
C LEU A 54 -0.02 -10.33 30.39
N VAL A 55 0.93 -10.36 31.32
CA VAL A 55 0.81 -11.11 32.57
C VAL A 55 0.54 -10.12 33.69
N ALA A 56 -0.62 -10.29 34.34
CA ALA A 56 -1.01 -9.52 35.51
C ALA A 56 -0.77 -10.31 36.79
N THR A 57 -0.06 -9.72 37.75
CA THR A 57 0.21 -10.28 39.08
C THR A 57 -0.57 -9.50 40.13
N ILE A 58 -1.37 -10.20 40.92
CA ILE A 58 -2.17 -9.65 42.03
C ILE A 58 -1.39 -9.78 43.33
N THR A 59 -1.41 -8.75 44.18
CA THR A 59 -0.82 -8.77 45.51
C THR A 59 -1.90 -8.58 46.57
N PRO A 60 -1.92 -9.37 47.66
CA PRO A 60 -1.05 -10.51 47.95
C PRO A 60 -1.40 -11.76 47.12
N ASP A 61 -0.45 -12.69 46.99
CA ASP A 61 -0.65 -13.93 46.20
C ASP A 61 -1.76 -14.83 46.74
N ASN A 62 -2.16 -14.68 48.00
CA ASN A 62 -3.24 -15.42 48.64
C ASN A 62 -4.57 -14.62 48.70
N ALA A 63 -4.71 -13.55 47.90
CA ALA A 63 -5.98 -12.83 47.78
C ALA A 63 -7.12 -13.79 47.39
N THR A 64 -8.28 -13.61 48.03
CA THR A 64 -9.45 -14.50 47.88
C THR A 64 -10.08 -14.38 46.49
N ASP A 65 -10.22 -13.15 45.98
CA ASP A 65 -10.66 -12.87 44.62
C ASP A 65 -9.45 -12.53 43.74
N LYS A 66 -9.29 -13.24 42.63
CA LYS A 66 -8.23 -13.01 41.62
C LYS A 66 -8.80 -12.71 40.24
N SER A 67 -10.06 -12.32 40.17
CA SER A 67 -10.68 -11.92 38.92
C SER A 67 -10.01 -10.64 38.39
N ILE A 68 -9.71 -10.64 37.09
CA ILE A 68 -9.11 -9.51 36.40
C ILE A 68 -10.01 -9.18 35.22
N SER A 69 -10.57 -7.98 35.21
CA SER A 69 -11.26 -7.43 34.05
C SER A 69 -10.25 -6.71 33.16
N TRP A 70 -10.20 -7.09 31.89
CA TRP A 70 -9.35 -6.45 30.88
C TRP A 70 -10.21 -5.53 30.00
N SER A 71 -9.65 -4.38 29.63
CA SER A 71 -10.29 -3.45 28.69
C SER A 71 -9.25 -2.79 27.80
N SER A 72 -9.63 -2.51 26.56
CA SER A 72 -8.86 -1.70 25.62
C SER A 72 -9.44 -0.29 25.54
N SER A 73 -8.60 0.73 25.44
CA SER A 73 -9.08 2.10 25.19
C SER A 73 -9.67 2.28 23.79
N ASP A 74 -9.30 1.42 22.83
CA ASP A 74 -9.83 1.39 21.47
C ASP A 74 -9.74 -0.03 20.89
N GLU A 75 -10.87 -0.74 20.91
CA GLU A 75 -10.99 -2.10 20.38
C GLU A 75 -10.83 -2.19 18.86
N SER A 76 -10.87 -1.06 18.13
CA SER A 76 -10.58 -1.04 16.69
C SER A 76 -9.08 -1.08 16.37
N ILE A 77 -8.23 -0.74 17.34
CA ILE A 77 -6.76 -0.75 17.22
C ILE A 77 -6.19 -2.05 17.80
N ALA A 78 -6.61 -2.44 19.01
CA ALA A 78 -6.25 -3.73 19.60
C ALA A 78 -7.34 -4.23 20.55
N THR A 79 -7.56 -5.54 20.55
CA THR A 79 -8.47 -6.22 21.49
C THR A 79 -7.69 -6.97 22.55
N VAL A 80 -8.29 -7.21 23.70
CA VAL A 80 -7.69 -7.98 24.79
C VAL A 80 -8.69 -9.00 25.35
N VAL A 81 -8.26 -10.26 25.44
CA VAL A 81 -9.08 -11.34 26.02
C VAL A 81 -8.20 -12.13 27.00
N ASN A 82 -8.54 -12.09 28.29
CA ASN A 82 -7.77 -12.78 29.35
C ASN A 82 -6.26 -12.47 29.32
N GLY A 83 -5.89 -11.21 29.06
CA GLY A 83 -4.49 -10.78 28.93
C GLY A 83 -3.85 -11.06 27.57
N ALA A 84 -4.49 -11.79 26.66
CA ALA A 84 -4.04 -11.92 25.27
C ALA A 84 -4.50 -10.70 24.45
N VAL A 85 -3.56 -9.84 24.13
CA VAL A 85 -3.73 -8.66 23.27
C VAL A 85 -3.53 -9.06 21.82
N THR A 86 -4.45 -8.67 20.93
CA THR A 86 -4.33 -8.86 19.48
C THR A 86 -4.35 -7.51 18.78
N ALA A 87 -3.31 -7.24 17.99
CA ALA A 87 -3.18 -6.00 17.23
C ALA A 87 -4.00 -6.07 15.94
N LEU A 88 -4.93 -5.14 15.76
CA LEU A 88 -5.87 -5.14 14.63
C LEU A 88 -5.58 -4.07 13.59
N LYS A 89 -5.12 -2.89 14.00
CA LYS A 89 -4.89 -1.77 13.11
C LYS A 89 -3.80 -0.86 13.64
N LYS A 90 -3.06 -0.21 12.74
CA LYS A 90 -2.07 0.82 13.12
C LYS A 90 -2.67 1.87 14.06
N GLY A 91 -1.93 2.21 15.12
CA GLY A 91 -2.37 3.19 16.11
C GLY A 91 -1.71 3.01 17.47
N GLU A 92 -2.11 3.82 18.43
CA GLU A 92 -1.69 3.69 19.83
C GLU A 92 -2.92 3.46 20.70
N VAL A 93 -2.83 2.50 21.62
CA VAL A 93 -3.94 2.08 22.46
C VAL A 93 -3.44 1.69 23.84
N VAL A 94 -4.24 1.92 24.88
CA VAL A 94 -3.89 1.56 26.26
C VAL A 94 -4.74 0.37 26.68
N ILE A 95 -4.07 -0.72 27.05
CA ILE A 95 -4.69 -1.90 27.64
C ILE A 95 -4.68 -1.75 29.16
N THR A 96 -5.83 -1.97 29.78
CA THR A 96 -6.03 -1.80 31.21
C THR A 96 -6.45 -3.13 31.83
N ALA A 97 -5.73 -3.54 32.88
CA ALA A 97 -6.10 -4.66 33.76
C ALA A 97 -6.60 -4.09 35.08
N LYS A 98 -7.81 -4.49 35.48
CA LYS A 98 -8.44 -4.06 36.73
C LYS A 98 -8.76 -5.27 37.60
N ALA A 99 -8.35 -5.23 38.87
CA ALA A 99 -8.66 -6.22 39.89
C ALA A 99 -9.17 -5.49 41.14
N GLY A 100 -10.46 -5.64 41.45
CA GLY A 100 -11.13 -4.79 42.45
C GLY A 100 -11.04 -3.31 42.06
N GLU A 101 -10.54 -2.47 42.97
CA GLU A 101 -10.31 -1.03 42.74
C GLU A 101 -8.94 -0.71 42.14
N PHE A 102 -8.04 -1.70 42.01
CA PHE A 102 -6.68 -1.50 41.54
C PHE A 102 -6.60 -1.64 40.03
N ILE A 103 -5.79 -0.78 39.40
CA ILE A 103 -5.64 -0.68 37.96
C ILE A 103 -4.14 -0.73 37.61
N ALA A 104 -3.80 -1.50 36.58
CA ALA A 104 -2.52 -1.42 35.90
C ALA A 104 -2.76 -1.27 34.39
N SER A 105 -1.90 -0.51 33.72
CA SER A 105 -2.04 -0.21 32.29
C SER A 105 -0.76 -0.48 31.51
N CYS A 106 -0.92 -0.80 30.24
CA CYS A 106 0.15 -1.01 29.28
C CYS A 106 -0.18 -0.28 27.97
N SER A 107 0.75 0.55 27.50
CA SER A 107 0.65 1.27 26.23
C SER A 107 1.11 0.39 25.08
N ILE A 108 0.23 0.13 24.12
CA ILE A 108 0.51 -0.66 22.93
C ILE A 108 0.57 0.25 21.72
N ARG A 109 1.70 0.24 21.00
CA ARG A 109 1.83 0.87 19.69
C ARG A 109 1.77 -0.19 18.60
N VAL A 110 0.76 -0.10 17.74
CA VAL A 110 0.59 -0.98 16.59
C VAL A 110 1.16 -0.32 15.34
N LYS A 111 2.16 -0.96 14.72
CA LYS A 111 2.68 -0.61 13.41
C LYS A 111 1.83 -1.27 12.33
N ALA A 112 1.65 -0.56 11.21
CA ALA A 112 1.02 -1.15 10.04
C ALA A 112 1.85 -2.36 9.59
N LYS A 113 1.19 -3.42 9.17
CA LYS A 113 1.88 -4.54 8.55
C LYS A 113 2.49 -4.08 7.23
N GLU A 114 3.78 -4.31 7.05
CA GLU A 114 4.44 -4.08 5.77
C GLU A 114 4.08 -5.19 4.79
N ILE A 115 3.48 -4.79 3.67
CA ILE A 115 3.16 -5.62 2.53
C ILE A 115 4.10 -5.20 1.41
N LEU A 116 5.04 -6.08 1.09
CA LEU A 116 6.06 -5.82 0.08
C LEU A 116 5.47 -5.86 -1.32
N VAL A 117 6.04 -5.06 -2.21
CA VAL A 117 5.77 -5.17 -3.65
C VAL A 117 6.42 -6.44 -4.18
N GLU A 118 5.65 -7.22 -4.93
CA GLU A 118 6.08 -8.46 -5.57
C GLU A 118 6.36 -8.26 -7.07
N SER A 119 5.63 -7.37 -7.74
CA SER A 119 5.87 -7.06 -9.15
C SER A 119 5.46 -5.64 -9.54
N ILE A 120 6.07 -5.16 -10.61
CA ILE A 120 5.70 -3.95 -11.34
C ILE A 120 5.59 -4.29 -12.83
N THR A 121 4.54 -3.81 -13.48
CA THR A 121 4.33 -3.97 -14.92
C THR A 121 3.99 -2.63 -15.56
N LEU A 122 4.28 -2.50 -16.86
CA LEU A 122 3.83 -1.37 -17.68
C LEU A 122 2.74 -1.82 -18.62
N ASP A 123 1.83 -0.92 -18.97
CA ASP A 123 0.78 -1.15 -19.97
C ASP A 123 1.35 -1.34 -21.39
N LYS A 124 2.56 -0.85 -21.64
CA LYS A 124 3.31 -0.99 -22.90
C LYS A 124 4.76 -1.32 -22.63
N THR A 125 5.32 -2.18 -23.48
CA THR A 125 6.76 -2.54 -23.47
C THR A 125 7.53 -1.89 -24.62
N GLU A 126 6.83 -1.41 -25.65
CA GLU A 126 7.41 -0.68 -26.78
C GLU A 126 6.40 0.32 -27.35
N ALA A 127 6.87 1.47 -27.84
CA ALA A 127 6.08 2.44 -28.58
C ALA A 127 6.91 3.19 -29.62
N GLU A 128 6.29 3.48 -30.77
CA GLU A 128 6.85 4.35 -31.81
C GLU A 128 6.11 5.69 -31.79
N LEU A 129 6.86 6.79 -31.75
CA LEU A 129 6.34 8.16 -31.66
C LEU A 129 7.09 9.05 -32.65
N THR A 130 6.48 10.16 -33.04
CA THR A 130 7.14 11.23 -33.81
C THR A 130 7.74 12.26 -32.86
N GLU A 131 8.80 12.95 -33.26
CA GLU A 131 9.38 14.06 -32.50
C GLU A 131 8.34 15.13 -32.12
N GLY A 132 8.27 15.46 -30.83
CA GLY A 132 7.31 16.40 -30.24
C GLY A 132 5.99 15.76 -29.78
N GLU A 133 5.80 14.46 -29.99
CA GLU A 133 4.66 13.72 -29.44
C GLU A 133 4.87 13.31 -27.99
N THR A 134 3.77 12.99 -27.32
CA THR A 134 3.76 12.53 -25.94
C THR A 134 3.02 11.22 -25.80
N LEU A 135 3.46 10.38 -24.86
CA LEU A 135 2.83 9.11 -24.53
C LEU A 135 2.73 8.99 -23.01
N THR A 136 1.56 8.61 -22.51
CA THR A 136 1.41 8.22 -21.11
C THR A 136 1.63 6.72 -20.96
N LEU A 137 2.56 6.34 -20.10
CA LEU A 137 2.77 4.98 -19.62
C LEU A 137 2.09 4.82 -18.26
N VAL A 138 1.39 3.71 -18.07
CA VAL A 138 0.73 3.36 -16.82
C VAL A 138 1.48 2.21 -16.20
N ALA A 139 1.99 2.42 -14.99
CA ALA A 139 2.65 1.39 -14.20
C ALA A 139 1.68 0.78 -13.19
N MET A 140 1.60 -0.55 -13.14
CA MET A 140 0.77 -1.31 -12.21
C MET A 140 1.67 -2.07 -11.23
N VAL A 141 1.41 -1.90 -9.93
CA VAL A 141 2.18 -2.51 -8.84
C VAL A 141 1.31 -3.57 -8.16
N SER A 142 1.88 -4.76 -7.92
CA SER A 142 1.21 -5.87 -7.24
C SER A 142 2.00 -6.31 -5.99
N PRO A 143 1.32 -6.65 -4.89
CA PRO A 143 -0.14 -6.62 -4.70
C PRO A 143 -0.67 -5.19 -4.54
N GLU A 144 -1.97 -4.98 -4.82
CA GLU A 144 -2.60 -3.65 -4.76
C GLU A 144 -2.52 -3.00 -3.37
N ASN A 145 -2.52 -3.82 -2.33
CA ASN A 145 -2.40 -3.42 -0.93
C ASN A 145 -0.94 -3.33 -0.43
N ALA A 146 0.05 -3.35 -1.31
CA ALA A 146 1.44 -3.07 -0.95
C ALA A 146 1.55 -1.74 -0.20
N THR A 147 2.38 -1.72 0.86
CA THR A 147 2.49 -0.59 1.79
C THR A 147 3.18 0.61 1.14
N ASP A 148 4.16 0.37 0.27
CA ASP A 148 4.84 1.40 -0.53
C ASP A 148 4.68 1.08 -2.01
N LYS A 149 4.11 2.04 -2.76
CA LYS A 149 3.88 1.95 -4.22
C LYS A 149 4.49 3.15 -4.95
N SER A 150 5.45 3.82 -4.34
CA SER A 150 6.15 4.94 -4.98
C SER A 150 6.92 4.46 -6.21
N ILE A 151 6.67 5.13 -7.34
CA ILE A 151 7.28 4.80 -8.62
C ILE A 151 8.23 5.92 -9.02
N VAL A 152 9.49 5.57 -9.25
CA VAL A 152 10.51 6.47 -9.77
C VAL A 152 10.67 6.20 -11.26
N TRP A 153 10.51 7.24 -12.06
CA TRP A 153 10.67 7.17 -13.51
C TRP A 153 12.05 7.67 -13.92
N SER A 154 12.64 7.03 -14.93
CA SER A 154 13.90 7.46 -15.53
C SER A 154 13.94 7.17 -17.02
N SER A 155 14.77 7.93 -17.75
CA SER A 155 15.05 7.72 -19.16
C SER A 155 16.53 7.37 -19.34
N SER A 156 16.83 6.44 -20.26
CA SER A 156 18.21 6.12 -20.63
C SER A 156 18.91 7.26 -21.39
N ASP A 157 18.15 8.13 -22.07
CA ASP A 157 18.68 9.32 -22.74
C ASP A 157 17.63 10.44 -22.78
N GLU A 158 17.76 11.39 -21.86
CA GLU A 158 16.87 12.55 -21.75
C GLU A 158 16.96 13.51 -22.94
N ARG A 159 17.92 13.37 -23.85
CA ARG A 159 17.99 14.16 -25.08
C ARG A 159 17.07 13.62 -26.18
N ILE A 160 16.64 12.37 -26.05
CA ILE A 160 15.75 11.68 -26.99
C ILE A 160 14.33 11.67 -26.43
N ALA A 161 14.15 11.28 -25.17
CA ALA A 161 12.86 11.28 -24.50
C ALA A 161 13.00 11.56 -23.00
N THR A 162 12.13 12.41 -22.46
CA THR A 162 12.01 12.68 -21.02
C THR A 162 10.76 12.03 -20.46
N VAL A 163 10.74 11.72 -19.17
CA VAL A 163 9.57 11.15 -18.49
C VAL A 163 9.32 11.87 -17.16
N ALA A 164 8.07 12.24 -16.91
CA ALA A 164 7.61 12.80 -15.63
C ALA A 164 6.27 12.17 -15.27
N ASP A 165 6.18 11.51 -14.12
CA ASP A 165 4.96 10.85 -13.64
C ASP A 165 4.28 9.93 -14.69
N GLY A 166 5.10 9.20 -15.47
CA GLY A 166 4.65 8.32 -16.54
C GLY A 166 4.31 9.03 -17.87
N LEU A 167 4.31 10.36 -17.92
CA LEU A 167 4.21 11.12 -19.17
C LEU A 167 5.57 11.21 -19.86
N VAL A 168 5.71 10.49 -20.97
CA VAL A 168 6.86 10.51 -21.86
C VAL A 168 6.69 11.63 -22.88
N SER A 169 7.71 12.46 -23.07
CA SER A 169 7.78 13.49 -24.11
C SER A 169 8.98 13.24 -25.00
N THR A 170 8.77 13.19 -26.33
CA THR A 170 9.84 12.96 -27.29
C THR A 170 10.46 14.28 -27.74
N LEU A 171 11.78 14.33 -27.76
CA LEU A 171 12.55 15.53 -28.08
C LEU A 171 13.32 15.42 -29.39
N LYS A 172 13.83 14.23 -29.73
CA LYS A 172 14.65 14.02 -30.91
C LYS A 172 14.51 12.60 -31.43
N ALA A 173 14.62 12.42 -32.73
CA ALA A 173 14.72 11.10 -33.36
C ALA A 173 15.85 10.25 -32.74
N GLY A 174 15.54 8.98 -32.46
CA GLY A 174 16.44 8.06 -31.78
C GLY A 174 15.68 7.01 -30.97
N GLU A 175 16.39 6.30 -30.11
CA GLU A 175 15.81 5.29 -29.21
C GLU A 175 16.17 5.59 -27.76
N ALA A 176 15.19 5.47 -26.87
CA ALA A 176 15.36 5.60 -25.43
C ALA A 176 14.59 4.51 -24.69
N ILE A 177 15.09 4.08 -23.53
CA ILE A 177 14.41 3.15 -22.65
C ILE A 177 13.90 3.93 -21.45
N ILE A 178 12.58 3.90 -21.25
CA ILE A 178 11.93 4.46 -20.08
C ILE A 178 11.79 3.36 -19.03
N THR A 179 12.24 3.63 -17.81
CA THR A 179 12.20 2.69 -16.70
C THR A 179 11.30 3.21 -15.60
N ALA A 180 10.33 2.41 -15.17
CA ALA A 180 9.55 2.61 -13.96
C ALA A 180 10.11 1.68 -12.87
N GLN A 181 10.53 2.25 -11.75
CA GLN A 181 11.11 1.52 -10.64
C GLN A 181 10.23 1.67 -9.39
N CYS A 182 9.94 0.57 -8.70
CA CYS A 182 9.26 0.56 -7.41
C CYS A 182 10.06 -0.32 -6.44
N GLY A 183 10.68 0.31 -5.44
CA GLY A 183 11.65 -0.35 -4.57
C GLY A 183 12.82 -0.96 -5.37
N SER A 184 13.02 -2.27 -5.25
CA SER A 184 14.06 -3.02 -5.97
C SER A 184 13.61 -3.56 -7.34
N LEU A 185 12.33 -3.41 -7.68
CA LEU A 185 11.74 -3.95 -8.90
C LEU A 185 11.63 -2.87 -9.98
N SER A 186 11.74 -3.27 -11.24
CA SER A 186 11.65 -2.34 -12.37
C SER A 186 10.94 -2.94 -13.57
N ALA A 187 10.21 -2.11 -14.31
CA ALA A 187 9.65 -2.41 -15.62
C ALA A 187 10.13 -1.38 -16.64
N THR A 188 10.34 -1.81 -17.88
CA THR A 188 10.95 -0.99 -18.93
C THR A 188 10.07 -0.94 -20.17
N CYS A 189 10.04 0.21 -20.83
CA CYS A 189 9.41 0.41 -22.13
C CYS A 189 10.40 1.03 -23.12
N ARG A 190 10.52 0.45 -24.31
CA ARG A 190 11.37 0.96 -25.40
C ARG A 190 10.61 2.01 -26.20
N ILE A 191 11.17 3.21 -26.31
CA ILE A 191 10.61 4.33 -27.07
C ILE A 191 11.46 4.55 -28.30
N ILE A 192 10.84 4.46 -29.47
CA ILE A 192 11.45 4.72 -30.77
C ILE A 192 10.87 6.03 -31.29
N VAL A 193 11.71 7.05 -31.43
CA VAL A 193 11.32 8.37 -31.92
C VAL A 193 11.71 8.50 -33.39
N LYS A 194 10.71 8.69 -34.26
CA LYS A 194 10.89 9.02 -35.66
C LYS A 194 11.04 10.54 -35.82
N ALA A 195 11.91 10.94 -36.74
CA ALA A 195 12.04 12.35 -37.09
C ALA A 195 10.69 12.87 -37.58
N LYS A 196 10.33 14.06 -37.13
CA LYS A 196 9.19 14.78 -37.71
C LYS A 196 9.47 14.96 -39.20
N PRO A 197 8.54 14.60 -40.11
CA PRO A 197 8.71 14.94 -41.51
C PRO A 197 8.89 16.45 -41.58
N ASP A 198 9.97 16.92 -42.21
CA ASP A 198 10.16 18.35 -42.44
C ASP A 198 8.84 18.89 -43.01
N ALA A 199 8.19 19.78 -42.25
CA ALA A 199 7.16 20.60 -42.84
C ALA A 199 7.89 21.33 -43.95
N LEU A 200 7.58 20.99 -45.22
CA LEU A 200 7.99 21.78 -46.36
C LEU A 200 7.68 23.22 -46.00
N GLU A 201 8.70 24.00 -45.61
CA GLU A 201 8.54 25.41 -45.37
C GLU A 201 7.88 25.94 -46.63
N SER A 202 6.69 26.51 -46.44
CA SER A 202 5.98 27.22 -47.49
C SER A 202 7.01 28.06 -48.23
N VAL A 203 7.26 27.73 -49.50
CA VAL A 203 8.13 28.54 -50.34
C VAL A 203 7.49 29.92 -50.35
N GLU A 204 8.11 30.89 -49.66
CA GLU A 204 7.66 32.27 -49.71
C GLU A 204 7.72 32.71 -51.17
N MET A 205 6.55 33.07 -51.71
CA MET A 205 6.42 33.69 -53.02
C MET A 205 7.11 35.06 -52.98
N ASN A 206 8.42 35.10 -53.15
CA ASN A 206 9.10 36.35 -53.46
C ASN A 206 8.69 36.78 -54.87
N ALA A 207 8.29 38.05 -54.98
CA ALA A 207 7.79 38.68 -56.20
C ALA A 207 8.75 38.43 -57.38
N GLY A 208 8.39 37.49 -58.26
CA GLY A 208 9.27 37.02 -59.33
C GLY A 208 8.94 35.64 -59.90
N ILE A 209 7.97 34.91 -59.33
CA ILE A 209 7.47 33.64 -59.90
C ILE A 209 6.67 33.93 -61.17
N ARG A 210 7.06 33.32 -62.30
CA ARG A 210 6.46 33.62 -63.62
C ARG A 210 5.50 32.57 -64.18
N ALA A 211 5.47 31.33 -63.69
CA ALA A 211 4.40 30.36 -63.98
C ALA A 211 4.44 29.13 -63.04
N ILE A 212 3.27 28.52 -62.79
CA ILE A 212 3.10 27.28 -62.00
C ILE A 212 2.27 26.30 -62.85
N TYR A 213 2.65 25.02 -62.88
CA TYR A 213 1.95 23.96 -63.61
C TYR A 213 1.63 22.79 -62.69
N SER A 214 0.52 22.08 -62.97
CA SER A 214 0.13 20.88 -62.23
C SER A 214 0.92 19.65 -62.69
N LEU A 215 0.86 18.56 -61.92
CA LEU A 215 1.42 17.24 -62.25
C LEU A 215 0.86 16.63 -63.55
N GLN A 216 -0.23 17.19 -64.10
CA GLN A 216 -0.87 16.76 -65.36
C GLN A 216 -0.55 17.71 -66.52
N GLY A 217 0.42 18.63 -66.35
CA GLY A 217 0.82 19.59 -67.39
C GLY A 217 -0.13 20.79 -67.56
N LEU A 218 -1.09 20.98 -66.64
CA LEU A 218 -2.04 22.08 -66.73
C LEU A 218 -1.43 23.37 -66.19
N LYS A 219 -1.47 24.45 -66.97
CA LYS A 219 -0.97 25.79 -66.61
C LYS A 219 -1.89 26.44 -65.57
N LEU A 220 -1.37 26.76 -64.39
CA LEU A 220 -2.13 27.41 -63.31
C LEU A 220 -1.97 28.95 -63.28
N GLY A 221 -1.02 29.53 -64.05
CA GLY A 221 -0.87 30.98 -64.28
C GLY A 221 0.40 31.37 -65.05
N SER A 222 0.48 32.57 -65.65
CA SER A 222 1.69 33.07 -66.33
C SER A 222 1.87 34.59 -66.46
N CYS A 223 3.13 35.01 -66.65
CA CYS A 223 3.54 36.10 -67.56
C CYS A 223 4.62 35.56 -68.54
N GLU A 224 4.43 35.80 -69.84
CA GLU A 224 5.15 35.42 -71.10
C GLU A 224 6.67 35.11 -71.00
N GLU A 225 7.35 34.27 -71.82
CA GLU A 225 7.09 33.43 -73.01
C GLU A 225 8.28 32.41 -73.17
N ASP A 226 8.07 31.33 -73.95
CA ASP A 226 8.96 30.28 -74.52
C ASP A 226 9.73 29.25 -73.65
N PHE A 227 9.19 28.01 -73.59
CA PHE A 227 9.76 26.83 -72.91
C PHE A 227 9.70 25.52 -73.73
N ASP A 228 9.61 25.58 -75.06
CA ASP A 228 9.21 24.46 -75.96
C ASP A 228 10.15 23.24 -76.09
N ARG A 229 11.05 22.99 -75.14
CA ARG A 229 11.99 21.86 -75.18
C ARG A 229 12.15 21.07 -73.87
N LEU A 230 11.24 21.22 -72.91
CA LEU A 230 11.36 20.50 -71.62
C LEU A 230 10.52 19.21 -71.59
N PRO A 231 11.09 18.04 -71.21
CA PRO A 231 10.35 16.78 -71.08
C PRO A 231 9.40 16.78 -69.87
N GLU A 232 8.55 15.77 -69.70
CA GLU A 232 7.60 15.70 -68.57
C GLU A 232 8.31 15.70 -67.19
N GLY A 233 7.83 16.51 -66.24
CA GLY A 233 8.37 16.62 -64.87
C GLY A 233 7.85 17.86 -64.13
N LEU A 234 8.10 17.95 -62.82
CA LEU A 234 7.82 19.16 -62.03
C LEU A 234 9.02 20.11 -62.12
N TYR A 235 8.77 21.36 -62.50
CA TYR A 235 9.81 22.36 -62.74
C TYR A 235 9.64 23.55 -61.79
N ILE A 236 10.68 23.84 -61.02
CA ILE A 236 10.77 25.07 -60.23
C ILE A 236 11.81 25.95 -60.91
N ILE A 237 11.37 27.10 -61.43
CA ILE A 237 12.17 28.03 -62.23
C ILE A 237 12.27 29.37 -61.48
N ASN A 238 13.48 29.91 -61.40
CA ASN A 238 13.74 31.24 -60.85
C ASN A 238 14.54 32.04 -61.89
N GLY A 239 13.92 33.06 -62.49
CA GLY A 239 14.49 33.77 -63.64
C GLY A 239 14.70 32.84 -64.85
N ASN A 240 15.90 32.86 -65.45
CA ASN A 240 16.28 31.98 -66.57
C ASN A 240 17.01 30.70 -66.11
N LYS A 241 17.03 30.42 -64.81
CA LYS A 241 17.77 29.28 -64.24
C LYS A 241 16.81 28.23 -63.71
N LEU A 242 16.98 27.00 -64.19
CA LEU A 242 16.29 25.82 -63.67
C LEU A 242 16.79 25.57 -62.24
N VAL A 243 15.91 25.72 -61.25
CA VAL A 243 16.26 25.56 -59.83
C VAL A 243 16.10 24.11 -59.39
N LYS A 244 15.04 23.44 -59.86
CA LYS A 244 14.80 22.04 -59.52
C LYS A 244 13.99 21.35 -60.62
N LYS A 245 14.48 20.20 -61.07
CA LYS A 245 13.73 19.26 -61.89
C LYS A 245 13.40 18.06 -61.02
N ILE A 246 12.11 17.84 -60.77
CA ILE A 246 11.63 16.61 -60.13
C ILE A 246 11.14 15.74 -61.29
N ALA A 247 12.02 14.88 -61.76
CA ALA A 247 11.67 13.82 -62.70
C ALA A 247 10.98 12.68 -61.92
N ARG A 248 10.09 11.98 -62.60
CA ARG A 248 9.31 10.86 -62.06
C ARG A 248 10.21 9.72 -61.56
#